data_AF-A0A7W4Z701-F1
#
_entry.id   AF-A0A7W4Z701-F1
#
_cell.length_a   1.000
_cell.length_b   1.000
_cell.length_c   1.000
_cell.angle_alpha   90.00
_cell.angle_beta   90.00
_cell.angle_gamma   90.00
#
_symmetry.space_group_name_H-M   'P 1'
#
loop_
_entity.id
_entity.type
_entity.pdbx_description
1 polymer ?
#
loop_
_entity_poly.entity_id
_entity_poly.type
_entity_poly.pdbx_seq_one_letter_code
_entity_poly.pdbx_strand_id
1 'polypeptide(L)'
;MTRIHWPDIVLDKHWLQQLEQQALRRFVEPVTAEEAATFVFNKLSEDDWARCKTFRGQSQPTTFLYSLSARLLEEFSRQRYGRARPPQWLQQQGDLWVRLWKAICLERHTAESVMSRMEYRDADIVATIIRAIKARLPWCGASNLPVPEEYLNDSEAFASDSLEDALSATHLEDTLALLAAILEDQEAFADIDLNQIEQARAALTLDDESLLMLKMHFQDGLNFASIARALGVPNHQPGRQIKQSLAKINQALERTGLHLRSAAQVLEERL
;
A
#
# COMPACT_ATOMS: atom_id res chain seq x y z
N MET A 1 -40.44 -34.44 6.21
CA MET A 1 -39.50 -33.32 6.29
C MET A 1 -39.90 -32.47 7.47
N THR A 2 -39.08 -32.44 8.52
CA THR A 2 -39.29 -31.58 9.69
C THR A 2 -39.29 -30.12 9.20
N ARG A 3 -40.38 -29.39 9.45
CA ARG A 3 -40.53 -28.01 9.03
C ARG A 3 -39.65 -27.15 9.96
N ILE A 4 -38.45 -26.84 9.50
CA ILE A 4 -37.50 -26.01 10.27
C ILE A 4 -38.03 -24.58 10.28
N HIS A 5 -38.20 -24.03 11.49
CA HIS A 5 -38.55 -22.62 11.67
C HIS A 5 -37.26 -21.80 11.77
N TRP A 6 -36.80 -21.27 10.63
CA TRP A 6 -35.56 -20.50 10.54
C TRP A 6 -35.49 -19.25 11.42
N PRO A 7 -36.59 -18.47 11.62
CA PRO A 7 -36.56 -17.33 12.52
C PRO A 7 -36.07 -17.69 13.92
N ASP A 8 -36.53 -18.81 14.48
CA ASP A 8 -36.17 -19.21 15.85
C ASP A 8 -34.69 -19.55 15.97
N ILE A 9 -34.09 -20.06 14.90
CA ILE A 9 -32.68 -20.45 14.89
C ILE A 9 -31.79 -19.23 14.62
N VAL A 10 -32.19 -18.33 13.73
CA VAL A 10 -31.41 -17.13 13.36
C VAL A 10 -31.52 -16.03 14.42
N LEU A 11 -32.66 -15.93 15.11
CA LEU A 11 -32.86 -14.99 16.22
C LEU A 11 -32.43 -15.56 17.56
N ASP A 12 -31.97 -16.81 17.59
CA ASP A 12 -31.40 -17.40 18.78
C ASP A 12 -30.16 -16.60 19.23
N LYS A 13 -30.13 -16.25 20.52
CA LYS A 13 -29.08 -15.40 21.09
C LYS A 13 -27.70 -16.03 20.96
N HIS A 14 -27.60 -17.35 21.11
CA HIS A 14 -26.32 -18.04 20.98
C HIS A 14 -25.83 -18.02 19.53
N TRP A 15 -26.73 -18.20 18.56
CA TRP A 15 -26.38 -18.07 17.15
C TRP A 15 -25.93 -16.65 16.79
N LEU A 16 -26.64 -15.61 17.25
CA LEU A 16 -26.24 -14.21 17.00
C LEU A 16 -24.85 -13.89 17.54
N GLN A 17 -24.54 -14.36 18.76
CA GLN A 17 -23.20 -14.23 19.34
C GLN A 17 -22.14 -14.98 18.52
N GLN A 18 -22.46 -16.15 17.97
CA GLN A 18 -21.55 -16.86 17.07
C GLN A 18 -21.30 -16.10 15.77
N LEU A 19 -22.34 -15.47 15.19
CA LEU A 19 -22.20 -14.64 14.00
C LEU A 19 -21.29 -13.42 14.27
N GLU A 20 -21.50 -12.72 15.39
CA GLU A 20 -20.66 -11.60 15.81
C GLU A 20 -19.20 -12.06 15.98
N GLN A 21 -18.96 -13.20 16.62
CA GLN A 21 -17.62 -13.76 16.76
C GLN A 21 -17.00 -14.15 15.40
N GLN A 22 -17.78 -14.68 14.46
CA GLN A 22 -17.31 -14.95 13.10
C GLN A 22 -16.91 -13.67 12.38
N ALA A 23 -17.72 -12.61 12.49
CA ALA A 23 -17.44 -11.32 11.89
C ALA A 23 -16.20 -10.67 12.52
N LEU A 24 -16.11 -10.65 13.85
CA LEU A 24 -14.95 -10.12 14.58
C LEU A 24 -13.67 -10.89 14.26
N ARG A 25 -13.73 -12.23 14.07
CA ARG A 25 -12.57 -13.01 13.63
C ARG A 25 -12.09 -12.62 12.22
N ARG A 26 -13.01 -12.15 11.37
CA ARG A 26 -12.75 -11.83 9.96
C ARG A 26 -12.43 -10.37 9.71
N PHE A 27 -12.92 -9.44 10.52
CA PHE A 27 -12.73 -7.99 10.35
C PHE A 27 -12.12 -7.41 11.63
N VAL A 28 -11.04 -6.63 11.50
CA VAL A 28 -10.34 -6.04 12.65
C VAL A 28 -11.15 -4.93 13.29
N GLU A 29 -11.63 -4.00 12.46
CA GLU A 29 -12.41 -2.86 12.91
C GLU A 29 -13.76 -3.35 13.47
N PRO A 30 -14.08 -3.06 14.73
CA PRO A 30 -15.34 -3.47 15.35
C PRO A 30 -16.56 -2.98 14.58
N VAL A 31 -16.49 -1.75 14.06
CA VAL A 31 -17.57 -1.15 13.24
C VAL A 31 -17.79 -1.95 11.96
N THR A 32 -16.71 -2.26 11.22
CA THR A 32 -16.80 -3.10 10.01
C THR A 32 -17.31 -4.51 10.33
N ALA A 33 -16.92 -5.09 11.47
CA ALA A 33 -17.42 -6.40 11.91
C ALA A 33 -18.93 -6.37 12.20
N GLU A 34 -19.42 -5.32 12.86
CA GLU A 34 -20.84 -5.11 13.13
C GLU A 34 -21.65 -4.90 11.84
N GLU A 35 -21.13 -4.08 10.92
CA GLU A 35 -21.71 -3.91 9.57
C GLU A 35 -21.80 -5.25 8.83
N ALA A 36 -20.76 -6.08 8.90
CA ALA A 36 -20.73 -7.39 8.26
C ALA A 36 -21.73 -8.37 8.88
N ALA A 37 -21.86 -8.39 10.21
CA ALA A 37 -22.86 -9.20 10.91
C ALA A 37 -24.28 -8.76 10.54
N THR A 38 -24.53 -7.45 10.51
CA THR A 38 -25.81 -6.87 10.06
C THR A 38 -26.12 -7.23 8.61
N PHE A 39 -25.12 -7.17 7.72
CA PHE A 39 -25.25 -7.59 6.33
C PHE A 39 -25.66 -9.06 6.22
N VAL A 40 -25.03 -9.97 6.98
CA VAL A 40 -25.39 -11.39 7.00
C VAL A 40 -26.82 -11.58 7.48
N PHE A 41 -27.20 -10.92 8.58
CA PHE A 41 -28.56 -11.00 9.12
C PHE A 41 -29.62 -10.56 8.11
N ASN A 42 -29.40 -9.44 7.43
CA ASN A 42 -30.29 -8.95 6.38
C ASN A 42 -30.37 -9.95 5.22
N LYS A 43 -29.23 -10.48 4.76
CA LYS A 43 -29.19 -11.47 3.67
C LYS A 43 -29.84 -12.81 4.01
N LEU A 44 -29.87 -13.19 5.28
CA LEU A 44 -30.56 -14.40 5.73
C LEU A 44 -32.07 -14.20 5.81
N SER A 45 -32.53 -13.00 6.20
CA SER A 45 -33.95 -12.67 6.35
C SER A 45 -34.65 -12.27 5.04
N GLU A 46 -33.89 -12.02 3.97
CA GLU A 46 -34.40 -11.78 2.62
C GLU A 46 -35.36 -12.89 2.12
N ASP A 47 -36.38 -12.46 1.38
CA ASP A 47 -37.34 -13.33 0.67
C ASP A 47 -37.94 -14.45 1.54
N ASP A 48 -38.36 -14.12 2.75
CA ASP A 48 -38.89 -15.08 3.73
C ASP A 48 -37.90 -16.24 3.96
N TRP A 49 -36.65 -15.91 4.30
CA TRP A 49 -35.59 -16.87 4.59
C TRP A 49 -35.26 -17.80 3.42
N ALA A 50 -35.39 -17.33 2.18
CA ALA A 50 -35.22 -18.15 0.97
C ALA A 50 -33.88 -18.86 0.93
N ARG A 51 -32.78 -18.16 1.27
CA ARG A 51 -31.44 -18.74 1.32
C ARG A 51 -31.34 -19.86 2.36
N CYS A 52 -31.97 -19.71 3.53
CA CYS A 52 -31.99 -20.72 4.58
C CYS A 52 -32.79 -21.96 4.16
N LYS A 53 -33.93 -21.77 3.47
CA LYS A 53 -34.79 -22.85 2.96
C LYS A 53 -34.13 -23.75 1.92
N THR A 54 -32.97 -23.39 1.37
CA THR A 54 -32.17 -24.25 0.47
C THR A 54 -31.51 -25.46 1.17
N PHE A 55 -31.57 -25.51 2.50
CA PHE A 55 -31.02 -26.58 3.32
C PHE A 55 -31.59 -27.96 2.97
N ARG A 56 -30.70 -28.95 2.78
CA ARG A 56 -31.04 -30.31 2.33
C ARG A 56 -31.00 -31.39 3.42
N GLY A 57 -30.74 -31.03 4.68
CA GLY A 57 -30.69 -32.01 5.78
C GLY A 57 -29.41 -32.84 5.88
N GLN A 58 -28.33 -32.46 5.19
CA GLN A 58 -27.04 -33.18 5.22
C GLN A 58 -26.18 -32.86 6.46
N SER A 59 -26.59 -31.89 7.28
CA SER A 59 -25.91 -31.43 8.49
C SER A 59 -26.95 -30.93 9.51
N GLN A 60 -26.54 -30.44 10.67
CA GLN A 60 -27.46 -29.70 11.55
C GLN A 60 -27.77 -28.30 10.97
N PRO A 61 -28.96 -27.73 11.18
CA PRO A 61 -29.32 -26.40 10.68
C PRO A 61 -28.34 -25.30 11.12
N THR A 62 -27.82 -25.37 12.34
CA THR A 62 -26.80 -24.45 12.87
C THR A 62 -25.47 -24.57 12.13
N THR A 63 -25.01 -25.79 11.82
CA THR A 63 -23.80 -26.03 11.00
C THR A 63 -23.97 -25.50 9.58
N PHE A 64 -25.16 -25.66 9.01
CA PHE A 64 -25.49 -25.07 7.72
C PHE A 64 -25.46 -23.54 7.77
N LEU A 65 -26.06 -22.93 8.79
CA LEU A 65 -26.02 -21.47 8.99
C LEU A 65 -24.59 -20.96 9.16
N TYR A 66 -23.74 -21.66 9.91
CA TYR A 66 -22.31 -21.31 10.06
C TYR A 66 -21.59 -21.24 8.71
N SER A 67 -21.88 -22.20 7.81
CA SER A 67 -21.29 -22.24 6.47
C SER A 67 -21.88 -21.16 5.56
N LEU A 68 -23.18 -20.89 5.70
CA LEU A 68 -23.88 -19.86 4.93
C LEU A 68 -23.43 -18.45 5.35
N SER A 69 -23.30 -18.18 6.65
CA SER A 69 -22.79 -16.92 7.19
C SER A 69 -21.35 -16.68 6.73
N ALA A 70 -20.47 -17.68 6.77
CA ALA A 70 -19.11 -17.55 6.26
C ALA A 70 -19.06 -17.11 4.78
N ARG A 71 -19.94 -17.66 3.93
CA ARG A 71 -20.05 -17.24 2.51
C ARG A 71 -20.63 -15.84 2.36
N LEU A 72 -21.59 -15.46 3.19
CA LEU A 72 -22.17 -14.11 3.18
C LEU A 72 -21.17 -13.05 3.67
N LEU A 73 -20.34 -13.36 4.67
CA LEU A 73 -19.24 -12.51 5.09
C LEU A 73 -18.17 -12.37 4.00
N GLU A 74 -17.96 -13.40 3.19
CA GLU A 74 -17.13 -13.32 1.98
C GLU A 74 -17.79 -12.43 0.90
N GLU A 75 -19.10 -12.52 0.72
CA GLU A 75 -19.87 -11.66 -0.18
C GLU A 75 -19.76 -10.18 0.23
N PHE A 76 -19.94 -9.87 1.52
CA PHE A 76 -19.73 -8.53 2.08
C PHE A 76 -18.32 -8.00 1.81
N SER A 77 -17.31 -8.80 2.13
CA SER A 77 -15.91 -8.46 1.88
C SER A 77 -15.65 -8.17 0.39
N ARG A 78 -16.22 -8.97 -0.52
CA ARG A 78 -16.10 -8.74 -1.97
C ARG A 78 -16.81 -7.48 -2.44
N GLN A 79 -17.93 -7.11 -1.82
CA GLN A 79 -18.67 -5.89 -2.14
C GLN A 79 -17.93 -4.65 -1.65
N ARG A 80 -17.37 -4.70 -0.45
CA ARG A 80 -16.67 -3.57 0.18
C ARG A 80 -15.26 -3.36 -0.36
N TYR A 81 -14.50 -4.44 -0.58
CA TYR A 81 -13.08 -4.38 -0.91
C TYR A 81 -12.73 -4.89 -2.32
N GLY A 82 -13.71 -5.39 -3.07
CA GLY A 82 -13.54 -5.87 -4.44
C GLY A 82 -13.17 -7.35 -4.55
N ARG A 83 -12.92 -7.79 -5.80
CA ARG A 83 -12.69 -9.21 -6.16
C ARG A 83 -11.26 -9.49 -6.63
N ALA A 84 -10.28 -8.82 -6.02
CA ALA A 84 -8.89 -9.10 -6.36
C ALA A 84 -8.60 -10.60 -6.15
N ARG A 85 -7.91 -11.20 -7.12
CA ARG A 85 -7.53 -12.62 -7.08
C ARG A 85 -6.09 -12.74 -6.62
N PRO A 86 -5.75 -13.75 -5.79
CA PRO A 86 -4.37 -13.97 -5.39
C PRO A 86 -3.52 -14.22 -6.64
N PRO A 87 -2.37 -13.56 -6.79
CA PRO A 87 -1.47 -13.80 -7.92
C PRO A 87 -1.01 -15.25 -8.01
N GLN A 88 -0.69 -15.72 -9.22
CA GLN A 88 -0.31 -17.12 -9.44
C GLN A 88 0.92 -17.54 -8.62
N TRP A 89 1.91 -16.66 -8.49
CA TRP A 89 3.09 -16.92 -7.68
C TRP A 89 2.74 -17.15 -6.20
N LEU A 90 1.70 -16.49 -5.69
CA LEU A 90 1.25 -16.59 -4.31
C LEU A 90 0.47 -17.89 -4.07
N GLN A 91 -0.31 -18.33 -5.07
CA GLN A 91 -0.98 -19.63 -5.05
C GLN A 91 0.02 -20.79 -5.05
N GLN A 92 1.15 -20.66 -5.76
CA GLN A 92 2.21 -21.67 -5.80
C GLN A 92 2.91 -21.86 -4.44
N GLN A 93 2.87 -20.88 -3.54
CA GLN A 93 3.44 -20.99 -2.20
C GLN A 93 2.52 -21.70 -1.20
N GLY A 94 1.25 -21.94 -1.57
CA GLY A 94 0.28 -22.71 -0.78
C GLY A 94 -0.72 -21.89 0.03
N ASP A 95 -1.59 -22.61 0.75
CA ASP A 95 -2.81 -22.05 1.37
C ASP A 95 -2.55 -21.01 2.46
N LEU A 96 -1.43 -21.11 3.19
CA LEU A 96 -1.08 -20.14 4.23
C LEU A 96 -0.81 -18.76 3.61
N TRP A 97 -0.06 -18.71 2.50
CA TRP A 97 0.24 -17.47 1.78
C TRP A 97 -1.03 -16.82 1.24
N VAL A 98 -1.94 -17.61 0.65
CA VAL A 98 -3.24 -17.13 0.17
C VAL A 98 -4.08 -16.55 1.31
N ARG A 99 -4.10 -17.22 2.47
CA ARG A 99 -4.83 -16.74 3.65
C ARG A 99 -4.25 -15.43 4.20
N LEU A 100 -2.93 -15.35 4.35
CA LEU A 100 -2.24 -14.15 4.83
C LEU A 100 -2.42 -12.97 3.87
N TRP A 101 -2.33 -13.21 2.56
CA TRP A 101 -2.65 -12.20 1.57
C TRP A 101 -4.11 -11.73 1.67
N LYS A 102 -5.10 -12.63 1.78
CA LYS A 102 -6.50 -12.23 1.95
C LYS A 102 -6.69 -11.35 3.19
N ALA A 103 -6.11 -11.75 4.33
CA ALA A 103 -6.20 -11.00 5.57
C ALA A 103 -5.64 -9.57 5.42
N ILE A 104 -4.45 -9.42 4.85
CA ILE A 104 -3.77 -8.12 4.82
C ILE A 104 -4.23 -7.26 3.64
N CYS A 105 -4.48 -7.88 2.49
CA CYS A 105 -4.74 -7.18 1.25
C CYS A 105 -6.21 -6.97 0.93
N LEU A 106 -7.07 -7.94 1.24
CA LEU A 106 -8.51 -7.80 1.00
C LEU A 106 -9.23 -7.32 2.25
N GLU A 107 -8.89 -7.88 3.39
CA GLU A 107 -9.58 -7.62 4.66
C GLU A 107 -8.90 -6.52 5.49
N ARG A 108 -7.79 -5.95 5.00
CA ARG A 108 -7.05 -4.80 5.57
C ARG A 108 -6.56 -4.99 7.01
N HIS A 109 -6.29 -6.22 7.43
CA HIS A 109 -5.72 -6.45 8.76
C HIS A 109 -4.29 -5.91 8.85
N THR A 110 -3.94 -5.30 9.98
CA THR A 110 -2.54 -4.94 10.28
C THR A 110 -1.70 -6.21 10.45
N ALA A 111 -0.39 -6.12 10.17
CA ALA A 111 0.50 -7.27 10.35
C ALA A 111 0.48 -7.76 11.80
N GLU A 112 0.42 -6.85 12.76
CA GLU A 112 0.32 -7.12 14.20
C GLU A 112 -0.98 -7.82 14.58
N SER A 113 -2.11 -7.40 14.02
CA SER A 113 -3.40 -8.07 14.23
C SER A 113 -3.39 -9.50 13.69
N VAL A 114 -2.77 -9.72 12.52
CA VAL A 114 -2.64 -11.07 11.95
C VAL A 114 -1.70 -11.93 12.79
N MET A 115 -0.55 -11.40 13.22
CA MET A 115 0.42 -12.12 14.05
C MET A 115 -0.14 -12.49 15.42
N SER A 116 -0.84 -11.56 16.09
CA SER A 116 -1.45 -11.81 17.42
C SER A 116 -2.56 -12.87 17.39
N ARG A 117 -3.17 -13.11 16.22
CA ARG A 117 -4.21 -14.12 16.02
C ARG A 117 -3.67 -15.51 15.68
N MET A 118 -2.43 -15.61 15.23
CA MET A 118 -1.80 -16.90 14.96
C MET A 118 -1.07 -17.38 16.20
N GLU A 119 -1.20 -18.66 16.54
CA GLU A 119 -0.49 -19.22 17.69
C GLU A 119 1.02 -18.96 17.57
N TYR A 120 1.67 -18.64 18.68
CA TYR A 120 3.07 -18.18 18.77
C TYR A 120 4.13 -19.04 18.07
N ARG A 121 3.81 -20.26 17.63
CA ARG A 121 4.76 -21.19 17.00
C ARG A 121 5.20 -20.78 15.59
N ASP A 122 4.41 -19.96 14.89
CA ASP A 122 4.68 -19.60 13.48
C ASP A 122 4.85 -18.09 13.26
N ALA A 123 4.99 -17.28 14.32
CA ALA A 123 5.00 -15.82 14.22
C ALA A 123 6.10 -15.28 13.28
N ASP A 124 7.31 -15.83 13.34
CA ASP A 124 8.42 -15.41 12.48
C ASP A 124 8.20 -15.80 11.01
N ILE A 125 7.61 -16.98 10.77
CA ILE A 125 7.26 -17.45 9.42
C ILE A 125 6.17 -16.54 8.84
N VAL A 126 5.13 -16.24 9.62
CA VAL A 126 4.05 -15.33 9.26
C VAL A 126 4.61 -13.94 8.95
N ALA A 127 5.44 -13.37 9.82
CA ALA A 127 6.06 -12.07 9.60
C ALA A 127 6.89 -12.03 8.31
N THR A 128 7.64 -13.10 8.03
CA THR A 128 8.43 -13.24 6.81
C THR A 128 7.56 -13.30 5.55
N ILE A 129 6.47 -14.08 5.58
CA ILE A 129 5.50 -14.17 4.49
C ILE A 129 4.84 -12.82 4.24
N ILE A 130 4.40 -12.14 5.31
CA ILE A 130 3.77 -10.82 5.23
C ILE A 130 4.72 -9.81 4.59
N ARG A 131 5.99 -9.79 5.02
CA ARG A 131 7.02 -8.93 4.44
C ARG A 131 7.22 -9.21 2.95
N ALA A 132 7.30 -10.49 2.56
CA ALA A 132 7.43 -10.90 1.17
C ALA A 132 6.22 -10.50 0.31
N ILE A 133 5.01 -10.62 0.85
CA ILE A 133 3.77 -10.21 0.19
C ILE A 133 3.77 -8.69 -0.03
N LYS A 134 4.04 -7.90 1.01
CA LYS A 134 4.08 -6.43 0.92
C LYS A 134 5.16 -5.92 -0.04
N ALA A 135 6.34 -6.56 -0.05
CA ALA A 135 7.43 -6.20 -0.95
C ALA A 135 7.08 -6.47 -2.43
N ARG A 136 6.42 -7.59 -2.73
CA ARG A 136 6.05 -7.97 -4.11
C ARG A 136 4.73 -7.38 -4.60
N LEU A 137 3.86 -6.99 -3.67
CA LEU A 137 2.57 -6.36 -3.97
C LEU A 137 2.46 -5.09 -3.12
N PRO A 138 3.19 -4.01 -3.46
CA PRO A 138 2.99 -2.71 -2.85
C PRO A 138 1.50 -2.35 -2.98
N TRP A 139 0.89 -1.94 -1.86
CA TRP A 139 -0.55 -1.61 -1.80
C TRP A 139 -1.46 -2.76 -2.23
N CYS A 140 -0.97 -4.00 -2.14
CA CYS A 140 -1.73 -5.20 -2.46
C CYS A 140 -2.25 -5.26 -3.90
N GLY A 141 -1.62 -4.51 -4.83
CA GLY A 141 -2.01 -4.40 -6.22
C GLY A 141 -3.16 -3.43 -6.51
N ALA A 142 -3.57 -2.61 -5.53
CA ALA A 142 -4.61 -1.61 -5.70
C ALA A 142 -4.00 -0.25 -6.08
N SER A 143 -4.13 0.15 -7.35
CA SER A 143 -3.70 1.48 -7.83
C SER A 143 -4.66 2.61 -7.42
N ASN A 144 -5.91 2.28 -7.03
CA ASN A 144 -7.02 3.23 -6.97
C ASN A 144 -7.86 3.20 -5.67
N LEU A 145 -7.35 2.67 -4.56
CA LEU A 145 -8.10 2.68 -3.30
C LEU A 145 -7.57 3.72 -2.30
N PRO A 146 -8.45 4.41 -1.57
CA PRO A 146 -8.05 5.33 -0.51
C PRO A 146 -7.25 4.59 0.56
N VAL A 147 -6.16 5.23 0.98
CA VAL A 147 -5.25 4.74 2.02
C VAL A 147 -5.98 4.76 3.36
N PRO A 148 -6.08 3.64 4.10
CA PRO A 148 -6.71 3.63 5.43
C PRO A 148 -5.99 4.57 6.42
N GLU A 149 -6.74 5.24 7.30
CA GLU A 149 -6.23 6.24 8.26
C GLU A 149 -5.16 5.70 9.22
N GLU A 150 -5.17 4.40 9.53
CA GLU A 150 -4.13 3.76 10.35
C GLU A 150 -2.73 3.82 9.71
N TYR A 151 -2.65 4.00 8.38
CA TYR A 151 -1.40 4.23 7.65
C TYR A 151 -1.04 5.72 7.52
N LEU A 152 -1.90 6.63 7.98
CA LEU A 152 -1.62 8.06 8.03
C LEU A 152 -0.98 8.48 9.36
N ASN A 153 -1.17 7.71 10.43
CA ASN A 153 -0.68 8.04 11.78
C ASN A 153 0.74 7.54 12.09
N ASP A 154 1.26 6.55 11.33
CA ASP A 154 2.67 6.14 11.40
C ASP A 154 3.57 6.91 10.39
N SER A 155 3.04 8.01 9.84
CA SER A 155 3.68 8.85 8.82
C SER A 155 4.87 9.68 9.33
N GLU A 156 5.41 9.40 10.51
CA GLU A 156 6.66 10.03 10.96
C GLU A 156 7.89 9.09 10.92
N ALA A 157 7.76 7.79 10.61
CA ALA A 157 8.93 6.90 10.69
C ALA A 157 9.08 5.81 9.61
N PHE A 158 8.10 5.58 8.73
CA PHE A 158 8.28 4.62 7.63
C PHE A 158 7.96 5.26 6.29
N ALA A 159 8.82 6.21 5.91
CA ALA A 159 9.08 6.45 4.51
C ALA A 159 9.51 5.13 3.87
N SER A 160 8.91 4.85 2.72
CA SER A 160 9.10 3.68 1.88
C SER A 160 10.56 3.24 1.78
N ASP A 161 10.86 2.05 2.29
CA ASP A 161 12.09 1.33 1.95
C ASP A 161 11.73 0.14 1.05
N SER A 162 11.07 0.45 -0.08
CA SER A 162 11.19 -0.41 -1.25
C SER A 162 12.65 -0.38 -1.67
N LEU A 163 13.29 -1.51 -2.00
CA LEU A 163 14.65 -1.51 -2.55
C LEU A 163 14.81 -0.53 -3.73
N GLU A 164 13.73 -0.30 -4.48
CA GLU A 164 13.68 0.66 -5.57
C GLU A 164 13.58 2.11 -5.08
N ASP A 165 12.91 2.37 -3.95
CA ASP A 165 12.90 3.69 -3.30
C ASP A 165 14.18 3.94 -2.50
N ALA A 166 14.80 2.92 -1.92
CA ALA A 166 16.12 2.95 -1.31
C ALA A 166 17.17 3.29 -2.37
N LEU A 167 17.19 2.53 -3.48
CA LEU A 167 18.06 2.81 -4.63
C LEU A 167 17.77 4.18 -5.24
N SER A 168 16.50 4.59 -5.30
CA SER A 168 16.13 5.92 -5.81
C SER A 168 16.47 7.03 -4.82
N ALA A 169 16.43 6.78 -3.51
CA ALA A 169 16.80 7.72 -2.45
C ALA A 169 18.32 7.84 -2.35
N THR A 170 19.07 6.75 -2.47
CA THR A 170 20.54 6.77 -2.59
C THR A 170 20.95 7.47 -3.88
N HIS A 171 20.33 7.11 -5.01
CA HIS A 171 20.57 7.80 -6.29
C HIS A 171 20.14 9.28 -6.23
N LEU A 172 19.12 9.61 -5.44
CA LEU A 172 18.67 10.98 -5.23
C LEU A 172 19.64 11.75 -4.33
N GLU A 173 20.10 11.17 -3.22
CA GLU A 173 21.16 11.72 -2.38
C GLU A 173 22.45 11.94 -3.18
N ASP A 174 22.84 10.98 -4.01
CA ASP A 174 23.98 11.12 -4.91
C ASP A 174 23.75 12.23 -5.93
N THR A 175 22.55 12.34 -6.51
CA THR A 175 22.21 13.45 -7.42
C THR A 175 22.17 14.81 -6.72
N LEU A 176 21.70 14.87 -5.47
CA LEU A 176 21.59 16.09 -4.68
C LEU A 176 22.95 16.51 -4.14
N ALA A 177 23.81 15.57 -3.76
CA ALA A 177 25.20 15.81 -3.41
C ALA A 177 26.00 16.28 -4.63
N LEU A 178 25.76 15.70 -5.81
CA LEU A 178 26.34 16.17 -7.07
C LEU A 178 25.84 17.58 -7.42
N LEU A 179 24.54 17.84 -7.29
CA LEU A 179 23.96 19.16 -7.55
C LEU A 179 24.43 20.21 -6.52
N ALA A 180 24.58 19.85 -5.25
CA ALA A 180 25.12 20.71 -4.21
C ALA A 180 26.61 21.00 -4.46
N ALA A 181 27.40 20.00 -4.85
CA ALA A 181 28.79 20.18 -5.27
C ALA A 181 28.90 21.08 -6.51
N ILE A 182 28.03 20.90 -7.51
CA ILE A 182 27.93 21.77 -8.71
C ILE A 182 27.60 23.22 -8.33
N LEU A 183 26.85 23.43 -7.24
CA LEU A 183 26.37 24.75 -6.83
C LEU A 183 27.28 25.46 -5.83
N GLU A 184 28.08 24.73 -5.03
CA GLU A 184 28.83 25.33 -3.91
C GLU A 184 30.33 25.05 -3.86
N ASP A 185 30.91 24.10 -4.62
CA ASP A 185 32.32 23.74 -4.44
C ASP A 185 33.12 23.61 -5.75
N GLN A 186 34.09 24.52 -5.95
CA GLN A 186 34.97 24.56 -7.12
C GLN A 186 36.07 23.48 -7.08
N GLU A 187 36.33 22.84 -5.94
CA GLU A 187 37.48 21.94 -5.77
C GLU A 187 37.17 20.45 -6.03
N ALA A 188 35.90 20.04 -6.07
CA ALA A 188 35.50 18.65 -6.31
C ALA A 188 35.67 18.17 -7.77
N PHE A 189 36.02 19.09 -8.69
CA PHE A 189 35.98 18.88 -10.14
C PHE A 189 37.36 18.95 -10.82
N ALA A 190 38.43 18.56 -10.13
CA ALA A 190 39.76 18.53 -10.76
C ALA A 190 39.82 17.67 -12.05
N ASP A 191 38.90 16.70 -12.20
CA ASP A 191 38.81 15.79 -13.36
C ASP A 191 37.51 15.93 -14.18
N ILE A 192 36.61 16.86 -13.84
CA ILE A 192 35.42 17.18 -14.66
C ILE A 192 35.66 18.54 -15.30
N ASP A 193 35.71 18.58 -16.62
CA ASP A 193 35.94 19.82 -17.36
C ASP A 193 34.88 20.86 -16.97
N LEU A 194 35.31 21.95 -16.33
CA LEU A 194 34.46 23.07 -15.91
C LEU A 194 33.59 23.59 -17.08
N ASN A 195 34.06 23.44 -18.32
CA ASN A 195 33.26 23.76 -19.51
C ASN A 195 32.04 22.86 -19.68
N GLN A 196 32.09 21.59 -19.30
CA GLN A 196 30.96 20.66 -19.38
C GLN A 196 29.86 21.02 -18.37
N ILE A 197 30.25 21.49 -17.18
CA ILE A 197 29.33 21.96 -16.14
C ILE A 197 28.68 23.29 -16.56
N GLU A 198 29.47 24.25 -17.07
CA GLU A 198 28.95 25.52 -17.60
C GLU A 198 28.04 25.29 -18.82
N GLN A 199 28.38 24.35 -19.71
CA GLN A 199 27.51 23.95 -20.81
C GLN A 199 26.22 23.28 -20.34
N ALA A 200 26.28 22.45 -19.29
CA ALA A 200 25.09 21.84 -18.71
C ALA A 200 24.18 22.91 -18.09
N ARG A 201 24.74 23.86 -17.32
CA ARG A 201 23.99 25.00 -16.77
C ARG A 201 23.39 25.88 -17.86
N ALA A 202 24.13 26.17 -18.92
CA ALA A 202 23.63 26.95 -20.06
C ALA A 202 22.52 26.23 -20.84
N ALA A 203 22.57 24.89 -20.92
CA ALA A 203 21.57 24.07 -21.60
C ALA A 203 20.30 23.84 -20.76
N LEU A 204 20.36 24.04 -19.44
CA LEU A 204 19.32 23.69 -18.49
C LEU A 204 18.44 24.90 -18.19
N THR A 205 17.43 25.10 -19.04
CA THR A 205 16.41 26.13 -18.83
C THR A 205 15.24 25.56 -18.02
N LEU A 206 15.19 25.89 -16.73
CA LEU A 206 14.03 25.70 -15.87
C LEU A 206 13.38 27.05 -15.59
N ASP A 207 12.05 27.08 -15.52
CA ASP A 207 11.31 28.24 -15.08
C ASP A 207 11.47 28.47 -13.56
N ASP A 208 11.34 29.72 -13.12
CA ASP A 208 11.52 30.13 -11.72
C ASP A 208 10.57 29.38 -10.77
N GLU A 209 9.35 29.08 -11.23
CA GLU A 209 8.35 28.33 -10.45
C GLU A 209 8.80 26.88 -10.24
N SER A 210 9.30 26.21 -11.28
CA SER A 210 9.88 24.88 -11.20
C SER A 210 11.12 24.81 -10.30
N LEU A 211 12.00 25.82 -10.36
CA LEU A 211 13.16 25.93 -9.47
C LEU A 211 12.74 26.10 -8.00
N LEU A 212 11.75 26.94 -7.75
CA LEU A 212 11.19 27.14 -6.42
C LEU A 212 10.55 25.86 -5.88
N MET A 213 9.80 25.12 -6.70
CA MET A 213 9.22 23.83 -6.31
C MET A 213 10.29 22.79 -5.96
N LEU A 214 11.39 22.73 -6.72
CA LEU A 214 12.52 21.84 -6.42
C LEU A 214 13.16 22.21 -5.08
N LYS A 215 13.38 23.50 -4.82
CA LYS A 215 13.94 24.00 -3.55
C LYS A 215 13.03 23.67 -2.36
N MET A 216 11.74 23.96 -2.48
CA MET A 216 10.77 23.68 -1.41
C MET A 216 10.66 22.19 -1.10
N HIS A 217 10.80 21.32 -2.10
CA HIS A 217 10.72 19.88 -1.90
C HIS A 217 12.00 19.29 -1.33
N PHE A 218 13.15 19.59 -1.93
CA PHE A 218 14.42 18.92 -1.60
C PHE A 218 15.26 19.65 -0.55
N GLN A 219 15.17 20.99 -0.47
CA GLN A 219 15.90 21.77 0.53
C GLN A 219 15.05 22.01 1.78
N ASP A 220 13.76 22.33 1.61
CA ASP A 220 12.87 22.64 2.75
C ASP A 220 12.06 21.43 3.24
N GLY A 221 12.19 20.27 2.58
CA GLY A 221 11.53 19.02 2.96
C GLY A 221 10.00 19.04 2.87
N LEU A 222 9.41 19.98 2.13
CA LEU A 222 7.96 20.12 2.06
C LEU A 222 7.34 19.03 1.16
N ASN A 223 6.22 18.47 1.63
CA ASN A 223 5.40 17.58 0.82
C ASN A 223 4.63 18.34 -0.28
N PHE A 224 4.19 17.64 -1.33
CA PHE A 224 3.53 18.26 -2.48
C PHE A 224 2.26 19.04 -2.14
N ALA A 225 1.51 18.63 -1.12
CA ALA A 225 0.31 19.34 -0.68
C ALA A 225 0.66 20.67 0.01
N SER A 226 1.74 20.70 0.79
CA SER A 226 2.28 21.93 1.40
C SER A 226 2.84 22.88 0.35
N ILE A 227 3.54 22.36 -0.66
CA ILE A 227 4.04 23.15 -1.81
C ILE A 227 2.87 23.75 -2.61
N ALA A 228 1.85 22.94 -2.91
CA ALA A 228 0.65 23.40 -3.62
C ALA A 228 -0.04 24.56 -2.89
N ARG A 229 -0.21 24.42 -1.56
CA ARG A 229 -0.82 25.45 -0.71
C ARG A 229 0.03 26.72 -0.66
N ALA A 230 1.34 26.59 -0.53
CA ALA A 230 2.26 27.72 -0.43
C ALA A 230 2.38 28.52 -1.74
N LEU A 231 2.25 27.84 -2.89
CA LEU A 231 2.30 28.47 -4.22
C LEU A 231 0.92 28.83 -4.79
N GLY A 232 -0.17 28.46 -4.11
CA GLY A 232 -1.54 28.72 -4.58
C GLY A 232 -1.93 27.92 -5.82
N VAL A 233 -1.28 26.78 -6.08
CA VAL A 233 -1.49 25.92 -7.26
C VAL A 233 -2.29 24.66 -6.92
N PRO A 234 -2.95 23.99 -7.88
CA PRO A 234 -3.64 22.72 -7.65
C PRO A 234 -2.72 21.62 -7.10
N ASN A 235 -3.21 20.80 -6.17
CA ASN A 235 -2.44 19.74 -5.48
C ASN A 235 -1.71 18.74 -6.38
N HIS A 236 -2.20 18.52 -7.61
CA HIS A 236 -1.58 17.60 -8.56
C HIS A 236 -0.43 18.22 -9.37
N GLN A 237 -0.29 19.54 -9.35
CA GLN A 237 0.68 20.27 -10.17
C GLN A 237 2.13 20.11 -9.67
N PRO A 238 2.46 20.25 -8.36
CA PRO A 238 3.85 20.19 -7.90
C PRO A 238 4.55 18.87 -8.21
N GLY A 239 3.88 17.73 -7.96
CA GLY A 239 4.47 16.41 -8.24
C GLY A 239 4.72 16.19 -9.75
N ARG A 240 3.83 16.69 -10.61
CA ARG A 240 4.01 16.61 -12.06
C ARG A 240 5.15 17.51 -12.54
N GLN A 241 5.24 18.72 -11.99
CA GLN A 241 6.20 19.74 -12.41
C GLN A 241 7.63 19.39 -11.95
N ILE A 242 7.79 18.93 -10.70
CA ILE A 242 9.07 18.42 -10.19
C ILE A 242 9.57 17.23 -11.03
N LYS A 243 8.69 16.27 -11.35
CA LYS A 243 9.06 15.12 -12.19
C LYS A 243 9.51 15.54 -13.59
N GLN A 244 8.85 16.53 -14.18
CA GLN A 244 9.24 17.08 -15.49
C GLN A 244 10.58 17.82 -15.42
N SER A 245 10.82 18.57 -14.35
CA SER A 245 12.09 19.28 -14.13
C SER A 245 13.25 18.31 -13.98
N LEU A 246 13.09 17.23 -13.21
CA LEU A 246 14.12 16.18 -13.08
C LEU A 246 14.42 15.49 -14.40
N ALA A 247 13.40 15.22 -15.22
CA ALA A 247 13.59 14.64 -16.55
C ALA A 247 14.38 15.59 -17.48
N LYS A 248 14.12 16.90 -17.42
CA LYS A 248 14.88 17.90 -18.17
C LYS A 248 16.33 18.00 -17.68
N ILE A 249 16.54 17.96 -16.37
CA ILE A 249 17.88 17.96 -15.76
C ILE A 249 18.67 16.75 -16.25
N ASN A 250 18.11 15.54 -16.14
CA ASN A 250 18.76 14.33 -16.63
C ASN A 250 19.09 14.40 -18.12
N GLN A 251 18.15 14.88 -18.95
CA GLN A 251 18.40 15.01 -20.38
C GLN A 251 19.49 16.03 -20.72
N ALA A 252 19.61 17.12 -19.96
CA ALA A 252 20.67 18.11 -20.13
C ALA A 252 22.04 17.53 -19.74
N LEU A 253 22.10 16.78 -18.65
CA LEU A 253 23.31 16.10 -18.18
C LEU A 253 23.78 14.99 -19.14
N GLU A 254 22.86 14.19 -19.68
CA GLU A 254 23.18 13.17 -20.68
C GLU A 254 23.78 13.78 -21.97
N ARG A 255 23.29 14.94 -22.39
CA ARG A 255 23.77 15.63 -23.60
C ARG A 255 25.17 16.20 -23.46
N THR A 256 25.59 16.53 -22.24
CA THR A 256 26.94 17.03 -21.96
C THR A 256 27.93 15.91 -21.62
N GLY A 257 27.51 14.65 -21.72
CA GLY A 257 28.36 13.50 -21.41
C GLY A 257 28.56 13.25 -19.92
N LEU A 258 27.82 13.97 -19.07
CA LEU A 258 27.78 13.74 -17.62
C LEU A 258 26.81 12.59 -17.34
N HIS A 259 27.29 11.36 -17.53
CA HIS A 259 26.55 10.19 -17.06
C HIS A 259 26.68 10.11 -15.53
N LEU A 260 25.54 10.10 -14.82
CA LEU A 260 25.47 9.97 -13.35
C LEU A 260 26.33 8.84 -12.75
N ARG A 261 26.60 7.78 -13.53
CA ARG A 261 27.51 6.69 -13.12
C ARG A 261 29.00 7.08 -13.07
N SER A 262 29.47 8.02 -13.87
CA SER A 262 30.90 8.38 -13.90
C SER A 262 31.33 9.23 -12.72
N ALA A 263 30.43 10.01 -12.11
CA ALA A 263 30.74 10.83 -10.95
C ALA A 263 30.81 10.02 -9.64
N ALA A 264 29.93 9.03 -9.47
CA ALA A 264 29.97 8.11 -8.32
C ALA A 264 31.23 7.23 -8.32
N GLN A 265 31.66 6.76 -9.49
CA GLN A 265 32.93 6.02 -9.64
C GLN A 265 34.16 6.86 -9.29
N VAL A 266 34.16 8.16 -9.59
CA VAL A 266 35.26 9.08 -9.24
C VAL A 266 35.33 9.34 -7.72
N LEU A 267 34.20 9.24 -7.01
CA LEU A 267 34.17 9.36 -5.54
C LEU A 267 34.62 8.05 -4.84
N GLU A 268 34.30 6.88 -5.39
CA GLU A 268 34.77 5.59 -4.86
C GLU A 268 36.29 5.39 -5.02
N GLU A 269 36.91 5.93 -6.07
CA GLU A 269 38.36 5.82 -6.30
C GLU A 269 39.21 6.72 -5.39
N ARG A 270 38.58 7.56 -4.54
CA ARG A 270 39.27 8.46 -3.59
C ARG A 270 39.14 8.06 -2.11
N LEU A 271 38.60 6.87 -1.81
CA LEU A 271 38.63 6.23 -0.48
C LEU A 271 39.61 5.04 -0.46
#